data_AF-A0A3L9YUZ2-F1
#
_entry.id   AF-A0A3L9YUZ2-F1
#
_cell.length_a   1.000
_cell.length_b   1.000
_cell.length_c   1.000
_cell.angle_alpha   90.00
_cell.angle_beta   90.00
_cell.angle_gamma   90.00
#
_symmetry.space_group_name_H-M   'P 1'
#
loop_
_entity.id
_entity.type
_entity.pdbx_description
1 polymer ?
#
loop_
_entity_poly.entity_id
_entity_poly.type
_entity_poly.pdbx_seq_one_letter_code
_entity_poly.pdbx_strand_id
1 'polypeptide(L)'
;MNKVERIQELITDWTVNPRWKGVERPYTAEEVVSLQGSYKIEHSVAKLGSEKLWQKLNNQDWVAGLGALTGNQAIQEVEAGLEAIYLSGWQVAADANVAGQMYPDQSLYPVNSVPLVVKRINNALLRADQIQTVNGVDDKKDYLVPIVADAEAGFGGNLNAFELMKAMIESGASGVHFEDQLSSAKKCGHLGGKVLVPTQEAINKLVAARLAADVMGVPALIIARTDADAANLITSDVDERDRKFITGERTSEGFYHVNNGITQGIDRGLSYAPYADLIWMETSTPSIEQAKAFAEAIHAQFPGKLLAYNCSPSFNWAAKLSRKEMMTFREELAALGYKFQFITLAGFHALNTSMFELSLAYKEYGMAGYSELQEREFALQEKGFRAVKHQTFVGTTYFDAVQNVVTAGKASTVAMKDSTEEAQF
;
A
#
# COMPACT_ATOMS: atom_id res chain seq x y z
N MET A 1 -32.97 -2.42 8.29
CA MET A 1 -32.72 -3.78 8.80
C MET A 1 -32.62 -3.75 10.30
N ASN A 2 -33.26 -4.68 10.98
CA ASN A 2 -33.10 -4.87 12.42
C ASN A 2 -31.79 -5.63 12.74
N LYS A 3 -31.44 -5.75 14.03
CA LYS A 3 -30.19 -6.40 14.47
C LYS A 3 -30.07 -7.86 13.98
N VAL A 4 -31.16 -8.63 14.04
CA VAL A 4 -31.19 -10.04 13.66
C VAL A 4 -30.95 -10.22 12.16
N GLU A 5 -31.56 -9.37 11.33
CA GLU A 5 -31.36 -9.38 9.88
C GLU A 5 -29.90 -9.09 9.50
N ARG A 6 -29.26 -8.12 10.17
CA ARG A 6 -27.83 -7.78 9.95
C ARG A 6 -26.90 -8.93 10.31
N ILE A 7 -27.17 -9.63 11.41
CA ILE A 7 -26.40 -10.81 11.82
C ILE A 7 -26.54 -11.91 10.76
N GLN A 8 -27.77 -12.20 10.33
CA GLN A 8 -28.02 -13.25 9.34
C GLN A 8 -27.40 -12.93 7.98
N GLU A 9 -27.39 -11.65 7.56
CA GLU A 9 -26.71 -11.21 6.34
C GLU A 9 -25.21 -11.49 6.40
N LEU A 10 -24.54 -11.12 7.50
CA LEU A 10 -23.10 -11.39 7.69
C LEU A 10 -22.79 -12.89 7.74
N ILE A 11 -23.58 -13.69 8.48
CA ILE A 11 -23.41 -15.15 8.52
C ILE A 11 -23.52 -15.73 7.11
N THR A 12 -24.52 -15.28 6.35
CA THR A 12 -24.73 -15.75 4.98
C THR A 12 -23.54 -15.37 4.10
N ASP A 13 -23.13 -14.10 4.10
CA ASP A 13 -21.99 -13.62 3.32
C ASP A 13 -20.71 -14.41 3.65
N TRP A 14 -20.34 -14.54 4.93
CA TRP A 14 -19.15 -15.28 5.36
C TRP A 14 -19.17 -16.76 4.97
N THR A 15 -20.36 -17.36 4.89
CA THR A 15 -20.51 -18.79 4.55
C THR A 15 -20.47 -19.03 3.05
N VAL A 16 -21.10 -18.17 2.24
CA VAL A 16 -21.34 -18.43 0.81
C VAL A 16 -20.39 -17.68 -0.12
N ASN A 17 -19.85 -16.54 0.31
CA ASN A 17 -19.04 -15.69 -0.54
C ASN A 17 -17.61 -16.25 -0.65
N PRO A 18 -17.12 -16.60 -1.85
CA PRO A 18 -15.79 -17.17 -2.03
C PRO A 18 -14.65 -16.25 -1.56
N ARG A 19 -14.90 -14.95 -1.42
CA ARG A 19 -13.96 -13.98 -0.81
C ARG A 19 -13.45 -14.42 0.56
N TRP A 20 -14.27 -15.15 1.32
CA TRP A 20 -13.98 -15.53 2.71
C TRP A 20 -13.47 -16.96 2.87
N LYS A 21 -13.27 -17.68 1.76
CA LYS A 21 -12.76 -19.06 1.79
C LYS A 21 -11.39 -19.11 2.47
N GLY A 22 -11.30 -19.85 3.57
CA GLY A 22 -10.06 -20.03 4.33
C GLY A 22 -9.67 -18.84 5.21
N VAL A 23 -10.57 -17.89 5.45
CA VAL A 23 -10.40 -16.80 6.40
C VAL A 23 -11.01 -17.20 7.74
N GLU A 24 -10.19 -17.25 8.79
CA GLU A 24 -10.64 -17.50 10.16
C GLU A 24 -10.97 -16.22 10.91
N ARG A 25 -12.05 -16.27 11.70
CA ARG A 25 -12.47 -15.21 12.61
C ARG A 25 -12.65 -15.82 14.01
N PRO A 26 -11.90 -15.39 15.03
CA PRO A 26 -12.11 -15.85 16.40
C PRO A 26 -13.26 -15.12 17.12
N TYR A 27 -14.14 -14.45 16.36
CA TYR A 27 -15.30 -13.70 16.82
C TYR A 27 -16.50 -13.98 15.91
N THR A 28 -17.69 -13.63 16.37
CA THR A 28 -18.95 -13.94 15.69
C THR A 28 -19.56 -12.73 14.98
N ALA A 29 -20.53 -12.99 14.09
CA ALA A 29 -21.30 -11.93 13.42
C ALA A 29 -22.10 -11.08 14.41
N GLU A 30 -22.58 -11.67 15.51
CA GLU A 30 -23.25 -10.97 16.61
C GLU A 30 -22.34 -9.94 17.28
N GLU A 31 -21.07 -10.29 17.50
CA GLU A 31 -20.07 -9.40 18.08
C GLU A 31 -19.77 -8.24 17.11
N VAL A 32 -19.63 -8.51 15.81
CA VAL A 32 -19.48 -7.47 14.78
C VAL A 32 -20.66 -6.49 14.81
N VAL A 33 -21.89 -6.99 14.72
CA VAL A 33 -23.09 -6.13 14.69
C VAL A 33 -23.25 -5.34 15.99
N SER A 34 -22.79 -5.87 17.12
CA SER A 34 -22.82 -5.16 18.40
C SER A 34 -21.90 -3.93 18.43
N LEU A 35 -20.82 -3.95 17.64
CA LEU A 35 -19.81 -2.89 17.55
C LEU A 35 -20.09 -1.86 16.43
N GLN A 36 -21.04 -2.13 15.54
CA GLN A 36 -21.34 -1.26 14.39
C GLN A 36 -22.18 -0.01 14.73
N GLY A 37 -22.80 0.03 15.90
CA GLY A 37 -23.78 1.08 16.22
C GLY A 37 -25.05 1.02 15.37
N SER A 38 -25.80 2.13 15.34
CA SER A 38 -27.15 2.23 14.78
C SER A 38 -27.22 2.68 13.32
N TYR A 39 -26.16 3.30 12.80
CA TYR A 39 -26.14 3.88 11.45
C TYR A 39 -25.33 2.99 10.52
N LYS A 40 -25.80 2.86 9.27
CA LYS A 40 -25.03 2.25 8.20
C LYS A 40 -24.32 3.35 7.44
N ILE A 41 -22.99 3.37 7.51
CA ILE A 41 -22.12 4.36 6.86
C ILE A 41 -21.39 3.64 5.73
N GLU A 42 -21.53 4.14 4.51
CA GLU A 42 -20.96 3.48 3.34
C GLU A 42 -19.57 4.03 3.00
N HIS A 43 -18.64 3.12 2.76
CA HIS A 43 -17.24 3.41 2.42
C HIS A 43 -16.95 3.04 0.97
N SER A 44 -17.65 3.69 0.02
CA SER A 44 -17.71 3.28 -1.39
C SER A 44 -16.33 3.14 -2.05
N VAL A 45 -15.41 4.08 -1.79
CA VAL A 45 -14.04 4.05 -2.36
C VAL A 45 -13.28 2.82 -1.89
N ALA A 46 -13.26 2.56 -0.58
CA ALA A 46 -12.59 1.39 -0.01
C ALA A 46 -13.23 0.09 -0.50
N LYS A 47 -14.56 0.01 -0.55
CA LYS A 47 -15.29 -1.17 -1.01
C LYS A 47 -14.96 -1.50 -2.47
N LEU A 48 -15.13 -0.54 -3.38
CA LEU A 48 -14.85 -0.72 -4.81
C LEU A 48 -13.37 -1.07 -5.05
N GLY A 49 -12.46 -0.36 -4.38
CA GLY A 49 -11.03 -0.64 -4.49
C GLY A 49 -10.66 -2.04 -3.98
N SER A 50 -11.23 -2.48 -2.85
CA SER A 50 -10.99 -3.82 -2.29
C SER A 50 -11.50 -4.93 -3.22
N GLU A 51 -12.70 -4.75 -3.79
CA GLU A 51 -13.28 -5.70 -4.74
C GLU A 51 -12.43 -5.79 -6.02
N LYS A 52 -11.99 -4.64 -6.56
CA LYS A 52 -11.07 -4.59 -7.72
C LYS A 52 -9.74 -5.26 -7.41
N LEU A 53 -9.13 -4.97 -6.26
CA LEU A 53 -7.86 -5.58 -5.86
C LEU A 53 -7.98 -7.10 -5.80
N TRP A 54 -9.04 -7.61 -5.14
CA TRP A 54 -9.30 -9.04 -5.06
C TRP A 54 -9.47 -9.68 -6.45
N GLN A 55 -10.26 -9.06 -7.33
CA GLN A 55 -10.44 -9.55 -8.71
C GLN A 55 -9.13 -9.58 -9.48
N LYS A 56 -8.32 -8.52 -9.42
CA LYS A 56 -7.04 -8.43 -10.11
C LYS A 56 -6.07 -9.51 -9.63
N LEU A 57 -5.92 -9.68 -8.31
CA LEU A 57 -5.01 -10.68 -7.73
C LEU A 57 -5.37 -12.12 -8.11
N ASN A 58 -6.65 -12.42 -8.35
CA ASN A 58 -7.12 -13.76 -8.73
C ASN A 58 -7.12 -14.00 -10.24
N ASN A 59 -7.21 -12.95 -11.05
CA ASN A 59 -7.39 -13.07 -12.50
C ASN A 59 -6.19 -12.62 -13.34
N GLN A 60 -5.19 -11.97 -12.73
CA GLN A 60 -3.96 -11.54 -13.39
C GLN A 60 -2.75 -12.37 -12.95
N ASP A 61 -1.71 -12.36 -13.77
CA ASP A 61 -0.44 -13.01 -13.42
C ASP A 61 0.20 -12.34 -12.21
N TRP A 62 0.20 -11.00 -12.20
CA TRP A 62 0.68 -10.15 -11.12
C TRP A 62 -0.08 -8.83 -11.10
N VAL A 63 -0.11 -8.19 -9.94
CA VAL A 63 -0.53 -6.80 -9.71
C VAL A 63 0.65 -6.09 -9.10
N ALA A 64 1.02 -4.92 -9.65
CA ALA A 64 2.15 -4.17 -9.15
C ALA A 64 1.81 -2.71 -8.82
N GLY A 65 2.47 -2.19 -7.79
CA GLY A 65 2.39 -0.79 -7.39
C GLY A 65 3.77 -0.20 -7.10
N LEU A 66 3.95 1.08 -7.39
CA LEU A 66 5.13 1.83 -6.95
C LEU A 66 4.74 2.66 -5.72
N GLY A 67 5.71 2.88 -4.84
CA GLY A 67 5.49 3.71 -3.65
C GLY A 67 5.21 5.16 -4.03
N ALA A 68 3.98 5.61 -3.86
CA ALA A 68 3.53 6.98 -4.07
C ALA A 68 3.34 7.72 -2.73
N LEU A 69 3.99 8.88 -2.59
CA LEU A 69 3.84 9.77 -1.42
C LEU A 69 3.02 11.03 -1.74
N THR A 70 2.64 11.23 -3.00
CA THR A 70 1.79 12.33 -3.45
C THR A 70 0.70 11.84 -4.40
N GLY A 71 -0.38 12.61 -4.50
CA GLY A 71 -1.46 12.33 -5.45
C GLY A 71 -1.02 12.40 -6.92
N ASN A 72 -0.10 13.31 -7.29
CA ASN A 72 0.36 13.39 -8.67
C ASN A 72 1.26 12.22 -9.06
N GLN A 73 2.10 11.70 -8.15
CA GLN A 73 2.82 10.45 -8.41
C GLN A 73 1.85 9.31 -8.76
N ALA A 74 0.81 9.13 -7.94
CA ALA A 74 -0.20 8.10 -8.20
C ALA A 74 -0.95 8.30 -9.53
N ILE A 75 -1.29 9.55 -9.90
CA ILE A 75 -1.86 9.84 -11.23
C ILE A 75 -0.88 9.38 -12.32
N GLN A 76 0.40 9.74 -12.23
CA GLN A 76 1.40 9.38 -13.26
C GLN A 76 1.63 7.86 -13.36
N GLU A 77 1.54 7.13 -12.24
CA GLU A 77 1.57 5.66 -12.25
C GLU A 77 0.41 5.08 -13.07
N VAL A 78 -0.80 5.60 -12.90
CA VAL A 78 -1.99 5.19 -13.68
C VAL A 78 -1.89 5.66 -15.14
N GLU A 79 -1.34 6.85 -15.40
CA GLU A 79 -1.05 7.31 -16.77
C GLU A 79 -0.14 6.34 -17.51
N ALA A 80 0.90 5.84 -16.83
CA ALA A 80 1.84 4.86 -17.36
C ALA A 80 1.25 3.44 -17.48
N GLY A 81 0.04 3.19 -16.96
CA GLY A 81 -0.68 1.93 -17.08
C GLY A 81 -0.55 0.99 -15.88
N LEU A 82 -0.05 1.45 -14.73
CA LEU A 82 -0.14 0.67 -13.50
C LEU A 82 -1.57 0.65 -12.96
N GLU A 83 -1.97 -0.49 -12.44
CA GLU A 83 -3.35 -0.77 -12.05
C GLU A 83 -3.55 -0.90 -10.53
N ALA A 84 -2.52 -0.55 -9.75
CA ALA A 84 -2.56 -0.47 -8.30
C ALA A 84 -1.50 0.53 -7.81
N ILE A 85 -1.74 1.12 -6.65
CA ILE A 85 -0.81 2.02 -5.97
C ILE A 85 -0.32 1.36 -4.69
N TYR A 86 0.98 1.46 -4.43
CA TYR A 86 1.53 1.15 -3.11
C TYR A 86 1.76 2.45 -2.35
N LEU A 87 1.37 2.50 -1.08
CA LEU A 87 1.62 3.66 -0.23
C LEU A 87 2.50 3.22 0.95
N SER A 88 3.75 3.69 0.91
CA SER A 88 4.81 3.31 1.84
C SER A 88 4.80 4.14 3.12
N GLY A 89 4.84 3.49 4.28
CA GLY A 89 5.01 4.15 5.59
C GLY A 89 6.38 4.82 5.71
N TRP A 90 7.42 4.21 5.12
CA TRP A 90 8.76 4.82 5.02
C TRP A 90 8.72 6.17 4.29
N GLN A 91 8.03 6.26 3.15
CA GLN A 91 7.96 7.53 2.40
C GLN A 91 7.13 8.58 3.16
N VAL A 92 6.09 8.14 3.88
CA VAL A 92 5.34 9.02 4.78
C VAL A 92 6.25 9.56 5.89
N ALA A 93 7.04 8.71 6.53
CA ALA A 93 8.04 9.13 7.53
C ALA A 93 9.02 10.15 6.93
N ALA A 94 9.52 9.90 5.72
CA ALA A 94 10.51 10.74 5.07
C ALA A 94 9.98 12.13 4.68
N ASP A 95 8.79 12.23 4.06
CA ASP A 95 8.40 13.47 3.36
C ASP A 95 6.89 13.73 3.24
N ALA A 96 6.03 12.95 3.90
CA ALA A 96 4.57 13.12 3.76
C ALA A 96 3.75 12.94 5.06
N ASN A 97 4.39 13.03 6.22
CA ASN A 97 3.69 12.90 7.51
C ASN A 97 3.20 14.24 8.08
N VAL A 98 2.23 14.16 8.99
CA VAL A 98 1.59 15.36 9.55
C VAL A 98 2.35 16.02 10.71
N ALA A 99 3.45 15.44 11.18
CA ALA A 99 4.35 16.16 12.07
C ALA A 99 5.21 17.20 11.31
N GLY A 100 5.25 17.10 9.97
CA GLY A 100 6.02 18.02 9.14
C GLY A 100 7.53 17.88 9.33
N GLN A 101 7.99 16.74 9.83
CA GLN A 101 9.41 16.43 10.03
C GLN A 101 9.85 15.33 9.07
N MET A 102 11.12 15.35 8.68
CA MET A 102 11.74 14.21 8.01
C MET A 102 12.18 13.19 9.06
N TYR A 103 11.57 12.01 9.03
CA TYR A 103 11.88 10.91 9.95
C TYR A 103 12.48 9.71 9.23
N PRO A 104 13.35 8.94 9.93
CA PRO A 104 13.60 7.56 9.54
C PRO A 104 12.35 6.69 9.77
N ASP A 105 12.29 5.55 9.09
CA ASP A 105 11.21 4.56 9.21
C ASP A 105 11.30 3.77 10.53
N GLN A 106 10.74 4.37 11.58
CA GLN A 106 10.71 3.86 12.95
C GLN A 106 9.40 4.20 13.70
N SER A 107 8.28 4.34 13.00
CA SER A 107 6.98 4.68 13.59
C SER A 107 6.95 5.98 14.43
N LEU A 108 7.80 6.96 14.09
CA LEU A 108 7.91 8.23 14.82
C LEU A 108 6.79 9.21 14.50
N TYR A 109 6.18 9.08 13.33
CA TYR A 109 5.18 10.02 12.85
C TYR A 109 3.79 9.76 13.48
N PRO A 110 2.89 10.76 13.52
CA PRO A 110 1.54 10.57 14.02
C PRO A 110 0.75 9.53 13.20
N VAL A 111 0.11 8.57 13.88
CA VAL A 111 -0.57 7.40 13.28
C VAL A 111 -1.57 7.72 12.15
N ASN A 112 -2.17 8.92 12.16
CA ASN A 112 -3.10 9.35 11.11
C ASN A 112 -2.43 9.84 9.81
N SER A 113 -1.10 9.85 9.74
CA SER A 113 -0.35 10.32 8.56
C SER A 113 -0.64 9.47 7.32
N VAL A 114 -0.53 8.14 7.44
CA VAL A 114 -0.77 7.23 6.30
C VAL A 114 -2.22 7.32 5.80
N PRO A 115 -3.26 7.24 6.66
CA PRO A 115 -4.64 7.48 6.22
C PRO A 115 -4.84 8.80 5.45
N LEU A 116 -4.22 9.89 5.90
CA LEU A 116 -4.35 11.18 5.21
C LEU A 116 -3.70 11.18 3.83
N VAL A 117 -2.60 10.44 3.63
CA VAL A 117 -2.00 10.26 2.30
C VAL A 117 -2.87 9.35 1.43
N VAL A 118 -3.48 8.28 1.97
CA VAL A 118 -4.47 7.45 1.24
C VAL A 118 -5.59 8.35 0.70
N LYS A 119 -6.16 9.19 1.56
CA LYS A 119 -7.21 10.14 1.18
C LYS A 119 -6.74 11.13 0.12
N ARG A 120 -5.51 11.64 0.24
CA ARG A 120 -4.90 12.56 -0.75
C ARG A 120 -4.76 11.89 -2.11
N ILE A 121 -4.30 10.64 -2.17
CA ILE A 121 -4.16 9.89 -3.42
C ILE A 121 -5.53 9.65 -4.05
N ASN A 122 -6.50 9.15 -3.29
CA ASN A 122 -7.87 8.94 -3.79
C ASN A 122 -8.48 10.24 -4.35
N ASN A 123 -8.33 11.37 -3.65
CA ASN A 123 -8.82 12.66 -4.14
C ASN A 123 -8.18 13.10 -5.46
N ALA A 124 -6.87 12.85 -5.63
CA ALA A 124 -6.16 13.17 -6.86
C ALA A 124 -6.63 12.29 -8.04
N LEU A 125 -6.77 10.99 -7.81
CA LEU A 125 -7.28 10.05 -8.81
C LEU A 125 -8.73 10.36 -9.20
N LEU A 126 -9.59 10.68 -8.24
CA LEU A 126 -10.97 11.10 -8.50
C LEU A 126 -11.05 12.42 -9.26
N ARG A 127 -10.12 13.36 -9.01
CA ARG A 127 -10.02 14.59 -9.81
C ARG A 127 -9.63 14.26 -11.25
N ALA A 128 -8.69 13.36 -11.48
CA ALA A 128 -8.31 12.92 -12.82
C ALA A 128 -9.48 12.26 -13.58
N ASP A 129 -10.30 11.45 -12.88
CA ASP A 129 -11.53 10.87 -13.43
C ASP A 129 -12.58 11.94 -13.81
N GLN A 130 -12.75 12.96 -12.98
CA GLN A 130 -13.64 14.08 -13.26
C GLN A 130 -13.17 14.89 -14.47
N ILE A 131 -11.86 15.12 -14.59
CA ILE A 131 -11.26 15.84 -15.73
C ILE A 131 -11.48 15.07 -17.03
N GLN A 132 -11.21 13.76 -17.06
CA GLN A 132 -11.43 12.97 -18.29
C GLN A 132 -12.91 12.96 -18.72
N THR A 133 -13.82 13.00 -17.75
CA THR A 133 -15.26 13.03 -18.02
C THR A 133 -15.70 14.38 -18.60
N VAL A 134 -15.27 15.50 -18.01
CA VAL A 134 -15.59 16.83 -18.52
C VAL A 134 -14.97 17.07 -19.91
N ASN A 135 -13.75 16.58 -20.12
CA ASN A 135 -13.05 16.77 -21.39
C ASN A 135 -13.49 15.78 -22.49
N GLY A 136 -14.45 14.88 -22.21
CA GLY A 136 -14.99 13.94 -23.20
C GLY A 136 -13.94 12.97 -23.74
N VAL A 137 -13.02 12.49 -22.91
CA VAL A 137 -12.00 11.52 -23.33
C VAL A 137 -12.67 10.19 -23.67
N ASP A 138 -12.44 9.69 -24.88
CA ASP A 138 -13.03 8.43 -25.38
C ASP A 138 -12.41 7.18 -24.73
N ASP A 139 -11.07 7.11 -24.69
CA ASP A 139 -10.32 6.01 -24.06
C ASP A 139 -10.09 6.30 -22.57
N LYS A 140 -11.15 6.09 -21.77
CA LYS A 140 -11.13 6.41 -20.34
C LYS A 140 -10.23 5.45 -19.57
N LYS A 141 -9.34 6.02 -18.75
CA LYS A 141 -8.57 5.27 -17.77
C LYS A 141 -9.45 5.01 -16.54
N ASP A 142 -9.28 3.83 -15.94
CA ASP A 142 -9.81 3.56 -14.62
C ASP A 142 -8.90 4.19 -13.57
N TYR A 143 -9.22 5.41 -13.13
CA TYR A 143 -8.43 6.08 -12.09
C TYR A 143 -8.71 5.56 -10.69
N LEU A 144 -9.85 4.91 -10.46
CA LEU A 144 -10.16 4.34 -9.14
C LEU A 144 -9.46 2.99 -8.98
N VAL A 145 -8.13 3.01 -9.08
CA VAL A 145 -7.26 1.85 -8.85
C VAL A 145 -7.12 1.57 -7.35
N PRO A 146 -6.92 0.30 -6.96
CA PRO A 146 -6.72 -0.04 -5.56
C PRO A 146 -5.44 0.55 -4.96
N ILE A 147 -5.53 0.96 -3.69
CA ILE A 147 -4.39 1.40 -2.88
C ILE A 147 -4.10 0.34 -1.82
N VAL A 148 -2.87 -0.19 -1.82
CA VAL A 148 -2.34 -1.03 -0.74
C VAL A 148 -1.46 -0.17 0.15
N ALA A 149 -1.85 0.01 1.41
CA ALA A 149 -1.25 0.95 2.34
C ALA A 149 -0.54 0.28 3.53
N ASP A 150 0.47 0.97 4.04
CA ASP A 150 1.32 0.54 5.15
C ASP A 150 0.73 0.92 6.52
N ALA A 151 0.37 -0.07 7.34
CA ALA A 151 -0.03 0.16 8.74
C ALA A 151 1.10 -0.11 9.74
N GLU A 152 2.33 -0.31 9.26
CA GLU A 152 3.52 -0.62 10.04
C GLU A 152 3.24 -1.77 11.04
N ALA A 153 3.67 -1.62 12.29
CA ALA A 153 3.38 -2.54 13.39
C ALA A 153 2.03 -2.26 14.10
N GLY A 154 1.19 -1.38 13.54
CA GLY A 154 -0.10 -0.97 14.10
C GLY A 154 -0.05 0.13 15.15
N PHE A 155 1.10 0.84 15.31
CA PHE A 155 1.27 2.00 16.22
C PHE A 155 0.92 1.75 17.69
N GLY A 156 0.97 0.49 18.12
CA GLY A 156 0.67 0.11 19.50
C GLY A 156 0.20 -1.33 19.58
N GLY A 157 -0.88 -1.55 20.35
CA GLY A 157 -1.51 -2.85 20.51
C GLY A 157 -2.76 -3.03 19.62
N ASN A 158 -3.61 -3.98 19.98
CA ASN A 158 -4.78 -4.37 19.18
C ASN A 158 -5.74 -3.21 18.89
N LEU A 159 -5.98 -2.32 19.86
CA LEU A 159 -6.89 -1.18 19.70
C LEU A 159 -6.32 -0.13 18.73
N ASN A 160 -5.00 0.07 18.72
CA ASN A 160 -4.33 0.95 17.77
C ASN A 160 -4.44 0.38 16.35
N ALA A 161 -4.22 -0.95 16.19
CA ALA A 161 -4.39 -1.62 14.90
C ALA A 161 -5.83 -1.54 14.39
N PHE A 162 -6.82 -1.71 15.27
CA PHE A 162 -8.24 -1.57 14.96
C PHE A 162 -8.60 -0.16 14.46
N GLU A 163 -8.22 0.88 15.20
CA GLU A 163 -8.50 2.28 14.82
C GLU A 163 -7.73 2.69 13.56
N LEU A 164 -6.49 2.24 13.39
CA LEU A 164 -5.73 2.50 12.18
C LEU A 164 -6.39 1.86 10.95
N MET A 165 -6.85 0.61 11.06
CA MET A 165 -7.56 -0.05 9.97
C MET A 165 -8.87 0.67 9.61
N LYS A 166 -9.63 1.15 10.61
CA LYS A 166 -10.82 1.99 10.35
C LYS A 166 -10.45 3.27 9.60
N ALA A 167 -9.42 3.99 10.06
CA ALA A 167 -8.98 5.23 9.42
C ALA A 167 -8.49 5.00 7.97
N MET A 168 -7.84 3.86 7.71
CA MET A 168 -7.44 3.44 6.35
C MET A 168 -8.67 3.21 5.46
N ILE A 169 -9.69 2.50 5.96
CA ILE A 169 -10.94 2.26 5.24
C ILE A 169 -11.70 3.56 4.97
N GLU A 170 -11.84 4.42 5.98
CA GLU A 170 -12.47 5.75 5.84
C GLU A 170 -11.77 6.60 4.78
N SER A 171 -10.46 6.46 4.65
CA SER A 171 -9.64 7.16 3.67
C SER A 171 -9.65 6.51 2.28
N GLY A 172 -10.22 5.31 2.14
CA GLY A 172 -10.39 4.62 0.88
C GLY A 172 -9.29 3.60 0.53
N ALA A 173 -8.57 3.05 1.52
CA ALA A 173 -7.60 1.98 1.28
C ALA A 173 -8.30 0.70 0.82
N SER A 174 -7.67 -0.03 -0.10
CA SER A 174 -8.19 -1.30 -0.65
C SER A 174 -7.56 -2.53 0.00
N GLY A 175 -6.29 -2.40 0.40
CA GLY A 175 -5.58 -3.38 1.19
C GLY A 175 -4.66 -2.69 2.19
N VAL A 176 -4.41 -3.34 3.32
CA VAL A 176 -3.55 -2.82 4.38
C VAL A 176 -2.63 -3.93 4.88
N HIS A 177 -1.35 -3.61 5.02
CA HIS A 177 -0.37 -4.56 5.58
C HIS A 177 0.03 -4.21 7.00
N PHE A 178 0.17 -5.25 7.84
CA PHE A 178 0.65 -5.17 9.22
C PHE A 178 1.85 -6.08 9.40
N GLU A 179 2.84 -5.65 10.18
CA GLU A 179 4.06 -6.42 10.44
C GLU A 179 4.20 -6.85 11.90
N ASP A 180 4.89 -7.96 12.13
CA ASP A 180 5.08 -8.61 13.44
C ASP A 180 6.22 -8.02 14.28
N GLN A 181 6.52 -6.74 14.09
CA GLN A 181 7.47 -5.99 14.92
C GLN A 181 6.82 -5.36 16.15
N LEU A 182 7.66 -5.06 17.16
CA LEU A 182 7.28 -4.24 18.30
C LEU A 182 7.15 -2.77 17.87
N SER A 183 5.95 -2.20 18.02
CA SER A 183 5.64 -0.83 17.55
C SER A 183 6.58 0.25 18.10
N SER A 184 6.99 0.16 19.37
CA SER A 184 7.90 1.14 20.00
C SER A 184 9.35 1.01 19.54
N ALA A 185 9.70 -0.08 18.86
CA ALA A 185 11.04 -0.35 18.34
C ALA A 185 11.01 -0.67 16.84
N LYS A 186 9.94 -0.31 16.12
CA LYS A 186 9.76 -0.58 14.69
C LYS A 186 10.95 -0.07 13.88
N LYS A 187 11.29 -0.80 12.83
CA LYS A 187 12.30 -0.40 11.84
C LYS A 187 11.82 -0.71 10.43
N CYS A 188 12.44 -0.03 9.45
CA CYS A 188 12.47 -0.53 8.09
C CYS A 188 12.98 -1.98 8.06
N GLY A 189 12.39 -2.79 7.20
CA GLY A 189 12.70 -4.22 7.06
C GLY A 189 14.16 -4.54 6.75
N HIS A 190 14.88 -3.56 6.20
CA HIS A 190 16.28 -3.64 5.78
C HIS A 190 17.25 -2.97 6.76
N LEU A 191 16.79 -2.56 7.94
CA LEU A 191 17.63 -2.06 9.03
C LEU A 191 17.86 -3.14 10.09
N GLY A 192 18.97 -3.02 10.83
CA GLY A 192 19.24 -3.85 12.01
C GLY A 192 18.41 -3.43 13.23
N GLY A 193 18.46 -4.24 14.30
CA GLY A 193 17.81 -3.93 15.58
C GLY A 193 16.28 -4.08 15.56
N LYS A 194 15.75 -4.92 14.66
CA LYS A 194 14.32 -5.29 14.63
C LYS A 194 13.99 -6.19 15.82
N VAL A 195 12.86 -5.91 16.47
CA VAL A 195 12.35 -6.69 17.59
C VAL A 195 10.99 -7.26 17.19
N LEU A 196 10.88 -8.58 17.13
CA LEU A 196 9.62 -9.27 16.88
C LEU A 196 8.72 -9.25 18.12
N VAL A 197 7.42 -9.27 17.91
CA VAL A 197 6.44 -9.65 18.95
C VAL A 197 6.14 -11.15 18.88
N PRO A 198 5.57 -11.76 19.93
CA PRO A 198 5.15 -13.15 19.90
C PRO A 198 4.14 -13.39 18.77
N THR A 199 4.15 -14.60 18.21
CA THR A 199 3.28 -14.97 17.09
C THR A 199 1.81 -14.68 17.38
N GLN A 200 1.32 -14.97 18.60
CA GLN A 200 -0.04 -14.64 19.01
C GLN A 200 -0.36 -13.14 19.01
N GLU A 201 0.61 -12.28 19.36
CA GLU A 201 0.38 -10.83 19.36
C GLU A 201 0.20 -10.31 17.93
N ALA A 202 1.01 -10.77 16.98
CA ALA A 202 0.84 -10.44 15.57
C ALA A 202 -0.52 -10.93 15.04
N ILE A 203 -0.92 -12.17 15.37
CA ILE A 203 -2.25 -12.70 15.03
C ILE A 203 -3.35 -11.81 15.59
N ASN A 204 -3.25 -11.38 16.86
CA ASN A 204 -4.26 -10.51 17.48
C ASN A 204 -4.40 -9.16 16.74
N LYS A 205 -3.30 -8.60 16.21
CA LYS A 205 -3.34 -7.38 15.38
C LYS A 205 -4.03 -7.64 14.02
N LEU A 206 -3.76 -8.78 13.36
CA LEU A 206 -4.45 -9.17 12.13
C LEU A 206 -5.96 -9.38 12.36
N VAL A 207 -6.32 -10.03 13.47
CA VAL A 207 -7.71 -10.23 13.91
C VAL A 207 -8.38 -8.88 14.18
N ALA A 208 -7.70 -7.95 14.85
CA ALA A 208 -8.20 -6.60 15.10
C ALA A 208 -8.43 -5.82 13.79
N ALA A 209 -7.52 -5.94 12.82
CA ALA A 209 -7.70 -5.36 11.49
C ALA A 209 -8.90 -5.99 10.74
N ARG A 210 -9.08 -7.32 10.82
CA ARG A 210 -10.26 -7.95 10.21
C ARG A 210 -11.56 -7.50 10.89
N LEU A 211 -11.55 -7.40 12.23
CA LEU A 211 -12.72 -6.94 12.98
C LEU A 211 -13.09 -5.51 12.59
N ALA A 212 -12.10 -4.64 12.42
CA ALA A 212 -12.32 -3.29 11.90
C ALA A 212 -12.97 -3.33 10.51
N ALA A 213 -12.44 -4.13 9.58
CA ALA A 213 -13.01 -4.27 8.23
C ALA A 213 -14.46 -4.78 8.23
N ASP A 214 -14.76 -5.81 9.05
CA ASP A 214 -16.11 -6.37 9.18
C ASP A 214 -17.08 -5.37 9.85
N VAL A 215 -16.64 -4.63 10.88
CA VAL A 215 -17.42 -3.55 11.50
C VAL A 215 -17.71 -2.44 10.49
N MET A 216 -16.72 -2.04 9.68
CA MET A 216 -16.89 -1.03 8.64
C MET A 216 -17.68 -1.55 7.42
N GLY A 217 -17.96 -2.86 7.33
CA GLY A 217 -18.69 -3.46 6.21
C GLY A 217 -17.94 -3.43 4.88
N VAL A 218 -16.60 -3.50 4.91
CA VAL A 218 -15.73 -3.41 3.72
C VAL A 218 -14.87 -4.67 3.59
N PRO A 219 -14.79 -5.31 2.40
CA PRO A 219 -13.99 -6.51 2.20
C PRO A 219 -12.48 -6.22 2.02
N ALA A 220 -11.95 -5.25 2.78
CA ALA A 220 -10.58 -4.77 2.69
C ALA A 220 -9.57 -5.93 2.84
N LEU A 221 -8.54 -5.91 2.00
CA LEU A 221 -7.53 -6.96 2.00
C LEU A 221 -6.55 -6.75 3.15
N ILE A 222 -6.19 -7.83 3.85
CA ILE A 222 -5.21 -7.82 4.93
C ILE A 222 -3.98 -8.59 4.48
N ILE A 223 -2.82 -7.94 4.57
CA ILE A 223 -1.53 -8.55 4.25
C ILE A 223 -0.75 -8.73 5.56
N ALA A 224 -0.42 -9.97 5.90
CA ALA A 224 0.44 -10.26 7.04
C ALA A 224 1.90 -10.25 6.61
N ARG A 225 2.67 -9.31 7.18
CA ARG A 225 4.11 -9.24 6.99
C ARG A 225 4.84 -9.87 8.17
N THR A 226 5.87 -10.68 7.89
CA THR A 226 6.85 -11.10 8.89
C THR A 226 8.24 -10.53 8.60
N ASP A 227 8.91 -10.08 9.67
CA ASP A 227 10.27 -9.53 9.64
C ASP A 227 11.35 -10.52 10.12
N ALA A 228 10.96 -11.76 10.38
CA ALA A 228 11.77 -12.79 11.02
C ALA A 228 12.99 -13.29 10.21
N ASP A 229 13.09 -12.94 8.92
CA ASP A 229 14.29 -13.27 8.12
C ASP A 229 15.55 -12.61 8.70
N ALA A 230 15.44 -11.37 9.20
CA ALA A 230 16.57 -10.59 9.69
C ALA A 230 16.43 -10.11 11.15
N ALA A 231 15.25 -10.22 11.77
CA ALA A 231 15.05 -9.81 13.15
C ALA A 231 15.66 -10.82 14.14
N ASN A 232 16.67 -10.40 14.89
CA ASN A 232 17.40 -11.24 15.84
C ASN A 232 16.99 -11.04 17.31
N LEU A 233 15.90 -10.31 17.54
CA LEU A 233 15.31 -10.06 18.86
C LEU A 233 13.81 -10.37 18.87
N ILE A 234 13.28 -10.82 20.00
CA ILE A 234 11.85 -10.98 20.26
C ILE A 234 11.51 -10.49 21.69
N THR A 235 10.31 -9.93 21.89
CA THR A 235 9.95 -9.38 23.21
C THR A 235 9.75 -10.42 24.30
N SER A 236 9.27 -11.62 23.96
CA SER A 236 8.92 -12.65 24.93
C SER A 236 8.95 -14.06 24.34
N ASP A 237 9.23 -15.04 25.19
CA ASP A 237 9.21 -16.49 24.95
C ASP A 237 7.89 -17.18 25.32
N VAL A 238 6.84 -16.39 25.57
CA VAL A 238 5.54 -16.88 26.05
C VAL A 238 4.87 -17.84 25.07
N ASP A 239 5.01 -17.59 23.77
CA ASP A 239 4.38 -18.36 22.70
C ASP A 239 5.20 -19.60 22.33
N GLU A 240 4.59 -20.79 22.44
CA GLU A 240 5.27 -22.06 22.19
C GLU A 240 5.82 -22.19 20.77
N ARG A 241 5.17 -21.54 19.79
CA ARG A 241 5.62 -21.53 18.39
C ARG A 241 6.97 -20.86 18.24
N ASP A 242 7.25 -19.84 19.05
CA ASP A 242 8.47 -19.04 18.98
C ASP A 242 9.65 -19.66 19.74
N ARG A 243 9.39 -20.48 20.77
CA ARG A 243 10.42 -21.02 21.67
C ARG A 243 11.54 -21.77 20.95
N LYS A 244 11.24 -22.46 19.85
CA LYS A 244 12.23 -23.21 19.06
C LYS A 244 13.28 -22.32 18.37
N PHE A 245 13.03 -21.02 18.27
CA PHE A 245 13.97 -20.05 17.69
C PHE A 245 14.75 -19.26 18.74
N ILE A 246 14.35 -19.32 20.02
CA ILE A 246 14.95 -18.53 21.09
C ILE A 246 16.26 -19.18 21.56
N THR A 247 17.32 -18.38 21.69
CA THR A 247 18.65 -18.88 22.10
C THR A 247 18.78 -19.07 23.61
N GLY A 248 17.93 -18.40 24.38
CA GLY A 248 18.00 -18.33 25.85
C GLY A 248 18.74 -17.10 26.38
N GLU A 249 19.46 -16.36 25.52
CA GLU A 249 20.14 -15.12 25.91
C GLU A 249 19.17 -13.93 25.88
N ARG A 250 19.42 -12.94 26.75
CA ARG A 250 18.63 -11.70 26.85
C ARG A 250 19.48 -10.45 26.78
N THR A 251 18.92 -9.38 26.24
CA THR A 251 19.52 -8.05 26.22
C THR A 251 19.28 -7.29 27.53
N SER A 252 19.94 -6.14 27.69
CA SER A 252 19.73 -5.23 28.84
C SER A 252 18.32 -4.65 28.95
N GLU A 253 17.65 -4.46 27.82
CA GLU A 253 16.24 -4.04 27.70
C GLU A 253 15.28 -5.18 28.04
N GLY A 254 15.79 -6.42 28.12
CA GLY A 254 15.03 -7.61 28.46
C GLY A 254 14.48 -8.37 27.26
N PHE A 255 14.82 -8.02 26.02
CA PHE A 255 14.44 -8.80 24.84
C PHE A 255 15.21 -10.13 24.80
N TYR A 256 14.64 -11.15 24.18
CA TYR A 256 15.30 -12.42 23.92
C TYR A 256 15.98 -12.40 22.57
N HIS A 257 17.15 -13.04 22.47
CA HIS A 257 17.78 -13.33 21.18
C HIS A 257 17.09 -14.49 20.47
N VAL A 258 16.95 -14.38 19.14
CA VAL A 258 16.39 -15.44 18.28
C VAL A 258 17.32 -15.77 17.12
N ASN A 259 17.27 -17.03 16.69
CA ASN A 259 17.87 -17.52 15.45
C ASN A 259 16.97 -17.10 14.27
N ASN A 260 17.27 -15.95 13.67
CA ASN A 260 16.56 -15.39 12.54
C ASN A 260 16.77 -16.19 11.25
N GLY A 261 15.90 -15.98 10.26
CA GLY A 261 16.04 -16.53 8.91
C GLY A 261 14.75 -17.11 8.35
N ILE A 262 14.84 -17.63 7.13
CA ILE A 262 13.69 -18.17 6.38
C ILE A 262 12.87 -19.19 7.16
N THR A 263 13.49 -20.06 7.97
CA THR A 263 12.76 -21.08 8.75
C THR A 263 11.77 -20.43 9.73
N GLN A 264 12.17 -19.34 10.40
CA GLN A 264 11.29 -18.60 11.29
C GLN A 264 10.24 -17.81 10.51
N GLY A 265 10.62 -17.23 9.38
CA GLY A 265 9.69 -16.55 8.47
C GLY A 265 8.59 -17.48 7.94
N ILE A 266 8.94 -18.70 7.52
CA ILE A 266 7.98 -19.73 7.09
C ILE A 266 7.02 -20.07 8.23
N ASP A 267 7.54 -20.36 9.42
CA ASP A 267 6.72 -20.76 10.57
C ASP A 267 5.67 -19.71 10.97
N ARG A 268 6.09 -18.43 10.94
CA ARG A 268 5.21 -17.29 11.18
C ARG A 268 4.23 -17.08 10.05
N GLY A 269 4.68 -17.14 8.79
CA GLY A 269 3.80 -17.06 7.62
C GLY A 269 2.68 -18.11 7.65
N LEU A 270 3.00 -19.36 8.00
CA LEU A 270 2.02 -20.44 8.20
C LEU A 270 1.03 -20.11 9.32
N SER A 271 1.51 -19.56 10.43
CA SER A 271 0.67 -19.15 11.56
C SER A 271 -0.27 -17.99 11.22
N TYR A 272 0.13 -17.10 10.30
CA TYR A 272 -0.66 -15.93 9.90
C TYR A 272 -1.63 -16.22 8.76
N ALA A 273 -1.40 -17.29 8.00
CA ALA A 273 -2.16 -17.63 6.80
C ALA A 273 -3.69 -17.63 7.01
N PRO A 274 -4.26 -18.17 8.09
CA PRO A 274 -5.72 -18.15 8.28
C PRO A 274 -6.30 -16.74 8.51
N TYR A 275 -5.49 -15.79 8.94
CA TYR A 275 -5.93 -14.44 9.37
C TYR A 275 -5.60 -13.36 8.34
N ALA A 276 -5.00 -13.72 7.21
CA ALA A 276 -4.58 -12.80 6.16
C ALA A 276 -4.95 -13.29 4.75
N ASP A 277 -5.20 -12.32 3.88
CA ASP A 277 -5.50 -12.56 2.46
C ASP A 277 -4.21 -12.80 1.67
N LEU A 278 -3.13 -12.07 2.03
CA LEU A 278 -1.79 -12.26 1.49
C LEU A 278 -0.76 -12.41 2.61
N ILE A 279 0.33 -13.12 2.34
CA ILE A 279 1.50 -13.20 3.23
C ILE A 279 2.71 -12.57 2.55
N TRP A 280 3.48 -11.81 3.30
CA TRP A 280 4.74 -11.19 2.89
C TRP A 280 5.83 -11.54 3.91
N MET A 281 6.94 -12.10 3.44
CA MET A 281 8.17 -12.17 4.23
C MET A 281 9.15 -11.13 3.71
N GLU A 282 9.60 -10.23 4.56
CA GLU A 282 10.68 -9.32 4.20
C GLU A 282 11.99 -10.10 4.05
N THR A 283 12.85 -9.73 3.09
CA THR A 283 14.07 -10.48 2.77
C THR A 283 15.30 -9.58 2.74
N SER A 284 16.47 -10.15 2.97
CA SER A 284 17.74 -9.41 2.96
C SER A 284 18.34 -9.21 1.55
N THR A 285 17.88 -9.99 0.56
CA THR A 285 18.38 -9.94 -0.83
C THR A 285 17.29 -10.30 -1.83
N PRO A 286 17.35 -9.80 -3.08
CA PRO A 286 16.40 -10.16 -4.12
C PRO A 286 16.71 -11.56 -4.69
N SER A 287 16.36 -12.60 -3.94
CA SER A 287 16.64 -14.01 -4.27
C SER A 287 15.38 -14.78 -4.65
N ILE A 288 15.30 -15.22 -5.92
CA ILE A 288 14.22 -16.10 -6.40
C ILE A 288 14.25 -17.45 -5.69
N GLU A 289 15.43 -17.97 -5.34
CA GLU A 289 15.55 -19.25 -4.63
C GLU A 289 14.94 -19.17 -3.22
N GLN A 290 15.23 -18.09 -2.48
CA GLN A 290 14.64 -17.85 -1.15
C GLN A 290 13.12 -17.64 -1.27
N ALA A 291 12.68 -16.88 -2.27
CA ALA A 291 11.25 -16.65 -2.53
C ALA A 291 10.52 -17.96 -2.86
N LYS A 292 11.13 -18.81 -3.68
CA LYS A 292 10.59 -20.13 -4.02
C LYS A 292 10.46 -21.03 -2.79
N ALA A 293 11.51 -21.12 -1.96
CA ALA A 293 11.47 -21.94 -0.75
C ALA A 293 10.37 -21.49 0.23
N PHE A 294 10.17 -20.18 0.39
CA PHE A 294 9.09 -19.64 1.19
C PHE A 294 7.71 -19.97 0.59
N ALA A 295 7.53 -19.71 -0.71
CA ALA A 295 6.26 -19.97 -1.39
C ALA A 295 5.85 -21.44 -1.35
N GLU A 296 6.77 -22.37 -1.65
CA GLU A 296 6.53 -23.80 -1.61
C GLU A 296 6.11 -24.27 -0.20
N ALA A 297 6.75 -23.76 0.85
CA ALA A 297 6.42 -24.11 2.23
C ALA A 297 5.03 -23.60 2.65
N ILE A 298 4.66 -22.37 2.27
CA ILE A 298 3.31 -21.83 2.52
C ILE A 298 2.27 -22.64 1.74
N HIS A 299 2.49 -22.88 0.44
CA HIS A 299 1.53 -23.57 -0.42
C HIS A 299 1.38 -25.05 -0.10
N ALA A 300 2.36 -25.68 0.54
CA ALA A 300 2.24 -27.06 1.02
C ALA A 300 1.12 -27.22 2.05
N GLN A 301 0.88 -26.21 2.90
CA GLN A 301 -0.20 -26.22 3.89
C GLN A 301 -1.43 -25.42 3.46
N PHE A 302 -1.23 -24.34 2.70
CA PHE A 302 -2.28 -23.47 2.20
C PHE A 302 -2.17 -23.32 0.67
N PRO A 303 -2.55 -24.34 -0.12
CA PRO A 303 -2.47 -24.29 -1.57
C PRO A 303 -3.19 -23.07 -2.14
N GLY A 304 -2.48 -22.29 -2.97
CA GLY A 304 -3.01 -21.09 -3.61
C GLY A 304 -3.12 -19.86 -2.70
N LYS A 305 -2.59 -19.89 -1.46
CA LYS A 305 -2.48 -18.69 -0.62
C LYS A 305 -1.69 -17.62 -1.35
N LEU A 306 -2.28 -16.44 -1.50
CA LEU A 306 -1.66 -15.33 -2.23
C LEU A 306 -0.46 -14.80 -1.44
N LEU A 307 0.61 -14.45 -2.15
CA LEU A 307 1.82 -13.89 -1.54
C LEU A 307 2.07 -12.48 -2.06
N ALA A 308 2.81 -11.69 -1.28
CA ALA A 308 3.28 -10.37 -1.69
C ALA A 308 4.81 -10.26 -1.55
N TYR A 309 5.43 -9.50 -2.45
CA TYR A 309 6.89 -9.35 -2.51
C TYR A 309 7.30 -7.88 -2.63
N ASN A 310 8.22 -7.47 -1.77
CA ASN A 310 8.85 -6.16 -1.82
C ASN A 310 10.10 -6.19 -2.71
N CYS A 311 10.00 -5.59 -3.89
CA CYS A 311 11.12 -5.32 -4.78
C CYS A 311 11.88 -4.07 -4.27
N SER A 312 12.52 -4.23 -3.11
CA SER A 312 13.05 -3.12 -2.32
C SER A 312 14.18 -2.33 -3.01
N PRO A 313 14.12 -0.98 -3.03
CA PRO A 313 15.26 -0.14 -3.39
C PRO A 313 16.43 -0.20 -2.40
N SER A 314 16.22 -0.77 -1.20
CA SER A 314 17.32 -1.04 -0.25
C SER A 314 18.27 -2.13 -0.75
N PHE A 315 17.90 -2.89 -1.79
CA PHE A 315 18.81 -3.80 -2.47
C PHE A 315 19.69 -3.05 -3.47
N ASN A 316 20.98 -3.39 -3.51
CA ASN A 316 21.82 -3.05 -4.66
C ASN A 316 21.58 -4.07 -5.77
N TRP A 317 20.57 -3.82 -6.61
CA TRP A 317 20.08 -4.74 -7.64
C TRP A 317 21.18 -5.20 -8.60
N ALA A 318 21.92 -4.28 -9.22
CA ALA A 318 22.96 -4.62 -10.20
C ALA A 318 24.19 -5.30 -9.59
N ALA A 319 24.40 -5.19 -8.28
CA ALA A 319 25.43 -5.94 -7.56
C ALA A 319 25.00 -7.38 -7.21
N LYS A 320 23.70 -7.70 -7.33
CA LYS A 320 23.14 -9.00 -6.95
C LYS A 320 22.62 -9.80 -8.15
N LEU A 321 22.08 -9.12 -9.16
CA LEU A 321 21.43 -9.73 -10.31
C LEU A 321 21.97 -9.13 -11.60
N SER A 322 22.08 -9.97 -12.62
CA SER A 322 22.32 -9.54 -13.99
C SER A 322 21.11 -8.80 -14.56
N ARG A 323 21.32 -8.03 -15.63
CA ARG A 323 20.22 -7.36 -16.34
C ARG A 323 19.16 -8.33 -16.84
N LYS A 324 19.56 -9.55 -17.25
CA LYS A 324 18.62 -10.57 -17.73
C LYS A 324 17.70 -11.05 -16.60
N GLU A 325 18.28 -11.35 -15.43
CA GLU A 325 17.52 -11.76 -14.25
C GLU A 325 16.58 -10.65 -13.77
N MET A 326 17.05 -9.40 -13.73
CA MET A 326 16.19 -8.26 -13.35
C MET A 326 14.99 -8.06 -14.28
N MET A 327 15.14 -8.38 -15.57
CA MET A 327 14.05 -8.25 -16.55
C MET A 327 12.94 -9.29 -16.37
N THR A 328 13.23 -10.44 -15.75
CA THR A 328 12.26 -11.55 -15.57
C THR A 328 11.87 -11.78 -14.11
N PHE A 329 12.50 -11.07 -13.17
CA PHE A 329 12.31 -11.24 -11.72
C PHE A 329 10.83 -11.16 -11.30
N ARG A 330 10.06 -10.21 -11.87
CA ARG A 330 8.63 -10.03 -11.57
C ARG A 330 7.82 -11.24 -12.02
N GLU A 331 8.04 -11.70 -13.25
CA GLU A 331 7.34 -12.83 -13.85
C GLU A 331 7.68 -14.14 -13.12
N GLU A 332 8.94 -14.32 -12.71
CA GLU A 332 9.38 -15.46 -11.91
C GLU A 332 8.71 -15.49 -10.53
N LEU A 333 8.64 -14.35 -9.84
CA LEU A 333 7.87 -14.23 -8.59
C LEU A 333 6.39 -14.51 -8.79
N ALA A 334 5.79 -14.00 -9.87
CA ALA A 334 4.37 -14.20 -10.19
C ALA A 334 4.04 -15.69 -10.35
N ALA A 335 4.92 -16.45 -11.02
CA ALA A 335 4.78 -17.89 -11.21
C ALA A 335 4.83 -18.69 -9.89
N LEU A 336 5.43 -18.13 -8.84
CA LEU A 336 5.50 -18.70 -7.49
C LEU A 336 4.31 -18.28 -6.60
N GLY A 337 3.36 -17.50 -7.12
CA GLY A 337 2.19 -17.05 -6.36
C GLY A 337 2.34 -15.71 -5.65
N TYR A 338 3.44 -14.97 -5.90
CA TYR A 338 3.57 -13.57 -5.48
C TYR A 338 2.75 -12.66 -6.39
N LYS A 339 1.46 -12.57 -6.06
CA LYS A 339 0.44 -11.86 -6.86
C LYS A 339 0.44 -10.36 -6.65
N PHE A 340 0.90 -9.86 -5.51
CA PHE A 340 1.12 -8.43 -5.31
C PHE A 340 2.61 -8.12 -5.17
N GLN A 341 3.16 -7.28 -6.05
CA GLN A 341 4.59 -6.95 -6.05
C GLN A 341 4.77 -5.44 -6.05
N PHE A 342 5.69 -4.90 -5.26
CA PHE A 342 5.78 -3.46 -5.11
C PHE A 342 7.20 -2.97 -4.87
N ILE A 343 7.49 -1.76 -5.35
CA ILE A 343 8.75 -1.06 -5.06
C ILE A 343 8.46 0.02 -4.03
N THR A 344 8.83 -0.24 -2.77
CA THR A 344 8.48 0.60 -1.63
C THR A 344 8.91 2.06 -1.77
N LEU A 345 10.15 2.32 -2.17
CA LEU A 345 10.75 3.67 -2.16
C LEU A 345 10.82 4.33 -3.54
N ALA A 346 10.05 3.86 -4.52
CA ALA A 346 10.10 4.35 -5.90
C ALA A 346 9.88 5.87 -6.00
N GLY A 347 8.78 6.38 -5.43
CA GLY A 347 8.47 7.81 -5.42
C GLY A 347 9.52 8.67 -4.72
N PHE A 348 10.10 8.23 -3.60
CA PHE A 348 11.19 8.94 -2.93
C PHE A 348 12.42 9.07 -3.82
N HIS A 349 12.90 7.96 -4.40
CA HIS A 349 14.06 8.01 -5.29
C HIS A 349 13.80 8.83 -6.55
N ALA A 350 12.63 8.68 -7.18
CA ALA A 350 12.26 9.45 -8.38
C ALA A 350 12.19 10.95 -8.10
N LEU A 351 11.55 11.35 -6.99
CA LEU A 351 11.41 12.76 -6.59
C LEU A 351 12.76 13.40 -6.31
N ASN A 352 13.59 12.77 -5.47
CA ASN A 352 14.88 13.33 -5.09
C ASN A 352 15.85 13.40 -6.28
N THR A 353 15.91 12.34 -7.08
CA THR A 353 16.82 12.28 -8.24
C THR A 353 16.47 13.35 -9.27
N SER A 354 15.20 13.44 -9.67
CA SER A 354 14.77 14.40 -10.70
C SER A 354 14.98 15.86 -10.27
N MET A 355 14.68 16.18 -9.01
CA MET A 355 14.91 17.53 -8.49
C MET A 355 16.41 17.88 -8.39
N PHE A 356 17.24 16.91 -7.98
CA PHE A 356 18.69 17.10 -7.91
C PHE A 356 19.30 17.33 -9.30
N GLU A 357 18.96 16.49 -10.29
CA GLU A 357 19.41 16.64 -11.68
C GLU A 357 18.96 17.98 -12.28
N LEU A 358 17.69 18.36 -12.11
CA LEU A 358 17.18 19.65 -12.56
C LEU A 358 17.93 20.82 -11.90
N SER A 359 18.20 20.72 -10.60
CA SER A 359 18.92 21.76 -9.86
C SER A 359 20.36 21.92 -10.34
N LEU A 360 21.03 20.82 -10.69
CA LEU A 360 22.36 20.85 -11.30
C LEU A 360 22.32 21.53 -12.67
N ALA A 361 21.40 21.11 -13.55
CA ALA A 361 21.25 21.67 -14.88
C ALA A 361 20.90 23.16 -14.83
N TYR A 362 19.99 23.58 -13.94
CA TYR A 362 19.62 24.99 -13.77
C TYR A 362 20.78 25.82 -13.21
N LYS A 363 21.55 25.28 -12.27
CA LYS A 363 22.74 25.97 -11.72
C LYS A 363 23.80 26.20 -12.79
N GLU A 364 24.01 25.24 -13.69
CA GLU A 364 25.05 25.30 -14.72
C GLU A 364 24.61 26.08 -15.97
N TYR A 365 23.37 25.88 -16.42
CA TYR A 365 22.88 26.36 -17.73
C TYR A 365 21.67 27.30 -17.64
N GLY A 366 21.20 27.66 -16.44
CA GLY A 366 20.04 28.52 -16.25
C GLY A 366 18.78 27.93 -16.91
N MET A 367 18.05 28.77 -17.64
CA MET A 367 16.80 28.35 -18.32
C MET A 367 17.02 27.28 -19.40
N ALA A 368 18.22 27.16 -19.98
CA ALA A 368 18.50 26.08 -20.92
C ALA A 368 18.41 24.71 -20.22
N GLY A 369 18.91 24.60 -18.98
CA GLY A 369 18.79 23.38 -18.18
C GLY A 369 17.34 23.03 -17.79
N TYR A 370 16.49 24.03 -17.56
CA TYR A 370 15.05 23.78 -17.37
C TYR A 370 14.36 23.37 -18.68
N SER A 371 14.72 24.00 -19.80
CA SER A 371 14.17 23.67 -21.13
C SER A 371 14.40 22.22 -21.51
N GLU A 372 15.51 21.61 -21.12
CA GLU A 372 15.77 20.17 -21.36
C GLU A 372 14.74 19.25 -20.70
N LEU A 373 14.29 19.60 -19.48
CA LEU A 373 13.19 18.88 -18.82
C LEU A 373 11.88 19.07 -19.59
N GLN A 374 11.58 20.31 -20.01
CA GLN A 374 10.36 20.61 -20.76
C GLN A 374 10.31 19.88 -22.11
N GLU A 375 11.41 19.84 -22.85
CA GLU A 375 11.52 19.08 -24.11
C GLU A 375 11.33 17.58 -23.90
N ARG A 376 11.83 17.05 -22.78
CA ARG A 376 11.58 15.66 -22.39
C ARG A 376 10.11 15.41 -22.09
N GLU A 377 9.42 16.35 -21.44
CA GLU A 377 7.97 16.25 -21.20
C GLU A 377 7.17 16.25 -22.51
N PHE A 378 7.52 17.11 -23.47
CA PHE A 378 6.92 17.08 -24.82
C PHE A 378 7.14 15.73 -25.50
N ALA A 379 8.35 15.18 -25.46
CA ALA A 379 8.65 13.87 -26.04
C ALA A 379 7.87 12.71 -25.37
N LEU A 380 7.52 12.84 -24.09
CA LEU A 380 6.75 11.83 -23.37
C LEU A 380 5.24 11.88 -23.68
N GLN A 381 4.73 12.94 -24.32
CA GLN A 381 3.32 13.02 -24.70
C GLN A 381 2.92 11.89 -25.66
N GLU A 382 3.81 11.45 -26.55
CA GLU A 382 3.59 10.30 -27.44
C GLU A 382 3.33 9.00 -26.67
N LYS A 383 3.76 8.94 -25.41
CA LYS A 383 3.53 7.81 -24.50
C LYS A 383 2.38 8.04 -23.51
N GLY A 384 1.61 9.10 -23.69
CA GLY A 384 0.44 9.42 -22.87
C GLY A 384 0.72 10.36 -21.68
N PHE A 385 1.91 10.96 -21.56
CA PHE A 385 2.16 11.97 -20.53
C PHE A 385 1.38 13.25 -20.80
N ARG A 386 0.68 13.79 -19.79
CA ARG A 386 -0.25 14.91 -19.95
C ARG A 386 0.06 16.15 -19.11
N ALA A 387 0.96 16.05 -18.14
CA ALA A 387 1.19 17.13 -17.17
C ALA A 387 1.93 18.34 -17.74
N VAL A 388 2.43 18.28 -18.99
CA VAL A 388 2.98 19.45 -19.69
C VAL A 388 1.92 20.56 -19.83
N LYS A 389 0.66 20.18 -20.09
CA LYS A 389 -0.52 21.06 -19.99
C LYS A 389 -1.01 21.10 -18.55
N HIS A 390 -0.18 21.68 -17.69
CA HIS A 390 -0.32 21.62 -16.23
C HIS A 390 -1.63 22.25 -15.71
N GLN A 391 -2.19 23.28 -16.37
CA GLN A 391 -3.47 23.88 -15.99
C GLN A 391 -4.63 22.90 -16.21
N THR A 392 -4.72 22.34 -17.42
CA THR A 392 -5.71 21.30 -17.74
C THR A 392 -5.51 20.08 -16.85
N PHE A 393 -4.27 19.66 -16.61
CA PHE A 393 -3.94 18.48 -15.80
C PHE A 393 -4.41 18.60 -14.35
N VAL A 394 -4.35 19.78 -13.73
CA VAL A 394 -4.84 20.00 -12.36
C VAL A 394 -6.34 20.36 -12.29
N GLY A 395 -6.99 20.46 -13.45
CA GLY A 395 -8.45 20.55 -13.57
C GLY A 395 -9.00 21.95 -13.78
N THR A 396 -8.23 22.87 -14.38
CA THR A 396 -8.76 24.19 -14.75
C THR A 396 -9.99 24.06 -15.66
N THR A 397 -9.99 23.13 -16.63
CA THR A 397 -11.18 22.85 -17.47
C THR A 397 -12.37 22.33 -16.67
N TYR A 398 -12.14 21.50 -15.65
CA TYR A 398 -13.19 21.01 -14.76
C TYR A 398 -13.83 22.17 -13.98
N PHE A 399 -13.02 23.05 -13.39
CA PHE A 399 -13.55 24.17 -12.61
C PHE A 399 -14.21 25.25 -13.48
N ASP A 400 -13.73 25.46 -14.70
CA ASP A 400 -14.42 26.29 -15.69
C ASP A 400 -15.79 25.71 -16.07
N ALA A 401 -15.89 24.39 -16.24
CA ALA A 401 -17.16 23.72 -16.47
C ALA A 401 -18.13 23.90 -15.29
N VAL A 402 -17.64 23.76 -14.05
CA VAL A 402 -18.44 24.04 -12.84
C VAL A 402 -18.92 25.49 -12.83
N GLN A 403 -18.03 26.45 -13.06
CA GLN A 403 -18.36 27.88 -13.07
C GLN A 403 -19.39 28.20 -14.16
N ASN A 404 -19.24 27.61 -15.35
CA ASN A 404 -20.19 27.78 -16.44
C ASN A 404 -21.57 27.18 -16.10
N VAL A 405 -21.63 26.01 -15.46
CA VAL A 405 -22.91 25.44 -15.01
C VAL A 405 -23.59 26.33 -13.97
N VAL A 406 -22.85 26.79 -12.95
CA VAL A 406 -23.37 27.66 -11.88
C VAL A 406 -23.88 28.99 -12.43
N THR A 407 -23.20 29.55 -13.43
CA THR A 407 -23.55 30.86 -14.02
C THR A 407 -24.47 30.74 -15.24
N ALA A 408 -24.95 29.54 -15.57
CA ALA A 408 -25.72 29.27 -16.80
C ALA A 408 -25.04 29.82 -18.07
N GLY A 409 -23.71 29.63 -18.17
CA GLY A 409 -22.88 30.01 -19.32
C GLY A 409 -22.55 31.50 -19.41
N LYS A 410 -22.79 32.29 -18.35
CA LYS A 410 -22.58 33.75 -18.36
C LYS A 410 -21.28 34.20 -17.67
N ALA A 411 -20.43 33.26 -17.23
CA ALA A 411 -19.19 33.59 -16.56
C ALA A 411 -18.24 34.36 -17.48
N SER A 412 -17.75 35.51 -17.02
CA SER A 412 -16.69 36.29 -17.67
C SER A 412 -15.29 36.00 -17.10
N THR A 413 -15.20 35.14 -16.08
CA THR A 413 -13.98 34.84 -15.32
C THR A 413 -13.61 33.36 -15.39
N VAL A 414 -13.84 32.72 -16.53
CA VAL A 414 -13.28 31.39 -16.83
C VAL A 414 -11.77 31.52 -17.03
N ALA A 415 -11.02 30.48 -16.70
CA ALA A 415 -9.56 30.55 -16.57
C ALA A 415 -8.80 29.99 -17.79
N MET A 416 -9.32 28.98 -18.48
CA MET A 416 -8.62 28.38 -19.63
C MET A 416 -8.63 29.27 -20.87
N LYS A 417 -9.74 29.95 -21.12
CA LYS A 417 -9.89 30.84 -22.26
C LYS A 417 -8.87 31.98 -22.13
N ASP A 418 -8.14 32.25 -23.21
CA ASP A 418 -7.11 33.30 -23.29
C ASP A 418 -5.88 33.00 -22.38
N SER A 419 -5.69 31.75 -21.95
CA SER A 419 -4.52 31.32 -21.16
C SER A 419 -3.28 31.10 -22.03
N THR A 420 -2.09 31.21 -21.42
CA THR A 420 -0.84 30.87 -22.13
C THR A 420 -0.75 29.39 -22.48
N GLU A 421 -1.41 28.50 -21.72
CA GLU A 421 -1.52 27.09 -22.06
C GLU A 421 -2.29 26.88 -23.37
N GLU A 422 -3.43 27.54 -23.55
CA GLU A 422 -4.20 27.50 -24.81
C GLU A 422 -3.39 28.08 -25.99
N ALA A 423 -2.60 29.13 -25.74
CA ALA A 423 -1.87 29.82 -26.80
C ALA A 423 -0.54 29.16 -27.21
N GLN A 424 0.10 28.38 -26.33
CA GLN A 424 1.49 27.92 -26.52
C GLN A 424 1.67 26.40 -26.47
N PHE A 425 0.65 25.62 -26.05
CA PHE A 425 0.77 24.17 -25.81
C PHE A 425 -0.26 23.32 -26.55
#